data_AF-A0A519ZV60-F1
#
_entry.id   AF-A0A519ZV60-F1
#
_cell.length_a   1.000
_cell.length_b   1.000
_cell.length_c   1.000
_cell.angle_alpha   90.00
_cell.angle_beta   90.00
_cell.angle_gamma   90.00
#
_symmetry.space_group_name_H-M   'P 1'
#
loop_
_entity.id
_entity.type
_entity.pdbx_description
1 polymer ?
#
loop_
_entity_poly.entity_id
_entity_poly.type
_entity_poly.pdbx_seq_one_letter_code
_entity_poly.pdbx_strand_id
1 'polypeptide(L)' 'HYPMPKDSHGRDAVLVGRLRRDDTQPNTLNMWIVADNLRKGAATNAVQIAEYLVAKSLV' A
#
# COMPACT_ATOMS: atom_id res chain seq x y z
N HIS A 1 -17.26 -2.01 -8.74
CA HIS A 1 -16.10 -2.90 -8.93
C HIS A 1 -15.14 -2.66 -7.76
N TYR A 2 -14.60 -3.68 -7.10
CA TYR A 2 -13.65 -3.52 -5.98
C TYR A 2 -12.42 -4.41 -6.19
N PRO A 3 -11.23 -4.02 -5.69
CA PRO A 3 -10.00 -4.73 -5.99
C PRO A 3 -9.93 -6.08 -5.28
N MET A 4 -9.60 -7.12 -6.03
CA MET A 4 -9.41 -8.49 -5.56
C MET A 4 -7.92 -8.90 -5.66
N PRO A 5 -7.42 -9.83 -4.84
CA PRO A 5 -6.03 -10.29 -4.91
C PRO A 5 -5.58 -10.81 -6.29
N LYS A 6 -6.51 -11.37 -7.07
CA LYS A 6 -6.25 -11.75 -8.46
C LYS A 6 -5.92 -10.56 -9.38
N ASP A 7 -6.41 -9.37 -9.04
CA ASP A 7 -6.22 -8.14 -9.83
C ASP A 7 -4.88 -7.45 -9.53
N SER A 8 -4.22 -7.82 -8.43
CA SER A 8 -2.89 -7.29 -8.07
C SER A 8 -1.73 -8.09 -8.65
N HIS A 9 -1.96 -9.32 -9.12
CA HIS A 9 -0.90 -10.22 -9.57
C HIS A 9 -0.11 -9.59 -10.74
N GLY A 10 1.18 -9.33 -10.54
CA GLY A 10 2.07 -8.77 -11.57
C GLY A 10 1.96 -7.26 -11.80
N ARG A 11 1.26 -6.52 -10.93
CA ARG A 11 1.19 -5.04 -10.97
C ARG A 11 1.91 -4.43 -9.76
N ASP A 12 2.72 -3.40 -10.01
CA ASP A 12 3.42 -2.65 -8.96
C ASP A 12 2.50 -1.65 -8.22
N ALA A 13 1.25 -1.51 -8.65
CA ALA A 13 0.27 -0.63 -8.06
C ALA A 13 -0.37 -1.24 -6.79
N VAL A 14 -0.57 -0.41 -5.76
CA VAL A 14 -1.41 -0.76 -4.62
C VAL A 14 -2.84 -0.39 -4.97
N LEU A 15 -3.76 -1.35 -4.90
CA LEU A 15 -5.17 -1.14 -5.20
C LEU A 15 -5.93 -0.87 -3.90
N VAL A 16 -6.60 0.29 -3.85
CA VAL A 16 -7.43 0.70 -2.70
C VAL A 16 -8.88 0.77 -3.15
N GLY A 17 -9.79 0.20 -2.37
CA GLY A 17 -11.22 0.25 -2.63
C GLY A 17 -12.04 0.16 -1.34
N ARG A 18 -13.36 0.02 -1.48
CA ARG A 18 -14.31 -0.08 -0.35
C ARG A 18 -14.16 1.06 0.67
N LEU A 19 -13.82 2.27 0.20
CA LEU A 19 -13.80 3.46 1.05
C LEU A 19 -15.20 3.73 1.59
N ARG A 20 -15.36 3.65 2.91
CA ARG A 20 -16.61 3.98 3.60
C ARG A 20 -16.32 4.62 4.94
N ARG A 21 -17.12 5.61 5.33
CA ARG A 21 -17.09 6.13 6.70
C ARG A 21 -17.57 5.05 7.66
N ASP A 22 -17.05 5.11 8.87
CA ASP A 22 -17.55 4.28 9.95
C ASP A 22 -18.87 4.85 10.48
N ASP A 23 -19.82 3.95 10.76
CA ASP A 23 -21.16 4.34 11.23
C ASP A 23 -21.19 4.58 12.76
N THR A 24 -20.13 4.19 13.47
CA THR A 24 -20.04 4.29 14.95
C THR A 24 -19.09 5.39 15.41
N GLN A 25 -18.06 5.71 14.62
CA GLN A 25 -17.02 6.66 14.99
C GLN A 25 -16.85 7.76 13.91
N PRO A 26 -17.08 9.05 14.24
CA PRO A 26 -17.19 10.12 13.24
C PRO A 26 -15.90 10.41 12.44
N ASN A 27 -14.73 10.02 12.97
CA ASN A 27 -13.42 10.26 12.36
C ASN A 27 -12.76 8.98 11.84
N THR A 28 -13.51 7.90 11.66
CA THR A 28 -12.97 6.62 11.19
C THR A 28 -13.36 6.37 9.72
N LEU A 29 -12.38 5.87 8.94
CA LEU A 29 -12.54 5.50 7.54
C LEU A 29 -12.11 4.05 7.35
N ASN A 30 -13.03 3.24 6.84
CA ASN A 30 -12.77 1.86 6.46
C ASN A 30 -12.34 1.82 4.99
N MET A 31 -11.33 1.01 4.68
CA MET A 31 -10.87 0.77 3.30
C MET A 31 -10.33 -0.64 3.14
N TRP A 32 -10.36 -1.14 1.91
CA TRP A 32 -9.86 -2.43 1.50
C TRP A 32 -8.63 -2.23 0.60
N ILE A 33 -7.48 -2.74 1.05
CA ILE A 33 -6.20 -2.55 0.38
C ILE A 33 -5.71 -3.91 -0.10
N VAL A 34 -5.34 -3.97 -1.37
CA VAL A 34 -4.81 -5.18 -2.01
C VAL A 34 -3.51 -4.80 -2.74
N ALA A 35 -2.45 -5.57 -2.50
CA ALA A 35 -1.17 -5.42 -3.17
C ALA A 35 -0.54 -6.80 -3.41
N ASP A 36 0.30 -6.89 -4.43
CA ASP A 36 1.15 -8.06 -4.67
C ASP A 36 2.26 -8.12 -3.60
N ASN A 37 2.17 -9.11 -2.72
CA ASN A 37 3.09 -9.27 -1.59
C ASN A 37 4.47 -9.81 -2.00
N LEU A 38 4.62 -10.44 -3.18
CA LEU A 38 5.88 -10.99 -3.67
C LEU A 38 6.75 -9.94 -4.37
N ARG A 39 6.14 -8.88 -4.92
CA ARG A 39 6.85 -7.75 -5.54
C ARG A 39 6.83 -6.47 -4.71
N LYS A 40 5.85 -6.29 -3.82
CA LYS A 40 5.67 -5.09 -2.98
C LYS A 40 5.67 -5.33 -1.46
N GLY A 41 5.95 -6.55 -1.01
CA GLY A 41 6.24 -6.85 0.39
C GLY A 41 7.76 -6.85 0.63
N ALA A 42 8.24 -5.96 1.50
CA ALA A 42 9.62 -5.83 1.98
C ALA A 42 10.67 -5.23 1.01
N ALA A 43 10.89 -5.77 -0.19
CA ALA A 43 12.06 -5.38 -1.01
C ALA A 43 12.02 -3.91 -1.47
N THR A 44 10.89 -3.45 -2.02
CA THR A 44 10.74 -2.09 -2.56
C THR A 44 10.76 -1.02 -1.46
N ASN A 45 10.22 -1.33 -0.28
CA ASN A 45 10.26 -0.41 0.86
C ASN A 45 11.68 -0.27 1.42
N ALA A 46 12.44 -1.36 1.49
CA ALA A 46 13.83 -1.33 1.96
C ALA A 46 14.72 -0.49 1.02
N VAL A 47 14.55 -0.64 -0.30
CA VAL A 47 15.29 0.18 -1.29
C VAL A 47 14.89 1.66 -1.19
N GLN A 48 13.60 1.98 -1.09
CA GLN A 48 13.16 3.39 -0.95
C GLN A 48 13.67 4.05 0.34
N ILE A 49 13.72 3.31 1.45
CA ILE A 49 14.31 3.81 2.70
C ILE A 49 15.82 4.04 2.54
N ALA A 50 16.53 3.12 1.90
CA ALA A 50 17.96 3.26 1.63
C ALA A 50 18.26 4.45 0.71
N GLU A 51 17.52 4.61 -0.39
CA GLU A 51 17.63 5.76 -1.30
C GLU A 51 17.35 7.08 -0.57
N TYR A 52 16.35 7.12 0.30
CA TYR A 52 16.03 8.30 1.10
C TYR A 52 17.16 8.66 2.08
N LEU A 53 17.76 7.68 2.76
CA LEU A 53 18.86 7.89 3.69
C LEU A 53 20.10 8.45 2.99
N VAL A 54 20.45 7.91 1.81
CA VAL A 54 21.56 8.40 0.97
C VAL A 54 21.27 9.82 0.47
N ALA A 55 20.06 10.09 -0.02
CA ALA A 55 19.67 11.42 -0.52
C ALA A 55 19.65 12.51 0.57
N LYS A 56 19.47 12.12 1.84
CA LYS A 56 19.49 13.04 2.99
C LYS A 56 20.84 13.08 3.71
N SER A 57 21.86 12.36 3.20
CA SER A 57 23.18 12.25 3.84
C SER A 57 23.10 11.86 5.32
N LEU A 58 22.15 10.98 5.64
CA LEU A 58 21.98 10.42 6.98
C LEU A 58 22.83 9.16 7.19
N VAL A 59 23.54 8.73 6.13
CA VAL A 59 24.58 7.69 6.07
C VAL A 59 25.66 8.18 5.09
#